data_AF-A0A7S2TIN5-F1
#
_entry.id   AF-A0A7S2TIN5-F1
#
_cell.length_a   1.000
_cell.length_b   1.000
_cell.length_c   1.000
_cell.angle_alpha   90.00
_cell.angle_beta   90.00
_cell.angle_gamma   90.00
#
_symmetry.space_group_name_H-M   'P 1'
#
loop_
_entity.id
_entity.type
_entity.pdbx_description
1 polymer ?
#
loop_
_entity_poly.entity_id
_entity_poly.type
_entity_poly.pdbx_seq_one_letter_code
_entity_poly.pdbx_strand_id
1 'polypeptide(L)'
;MGSLRALASLNFGQRTIEAVGQGMLLLFTCISVTQGGMSLGDMVMVNALLAQLMMPLDHLGANYMQLSQGLVDGKEFYNMINTPTKIADRPGAPPIAVKKGEVVFDGVHF
;
A
#
# COMPACT_ATOMS: atom_id res chain seq x y z
N MET A 1 10.18 9.35 -8.25
CA MET A 1 10.20 10.75 -7.77
C MET A 1 8.82 11.40 -7.65
N GLY A 2 7.80 11.02 -8.44
CA GLY A 2 6.43 11.58 -8.32
C GLY A 2 5.61 11.08 -7.11
N SER A 3 5.76 9.80 -6.75
CA SER A 3 5.00 9.17 -5.64
C SER A 3 5.30 9.78 -4.27
N LEU A 4 6.57 10.07 -3.97
CA LEU A 4 7.00 10.70 -2.71
C LEU A 4 6.42 12.11 -2.54
N ARG A 5 6.33 12.90 -3.62
CA ARG A 5 5.76 14.26 -3.59
C ARG A 5 4.24 14.23 -3.45
N ALA A 6 3.57 13.29 -4.12
CA ALA A 6 2.13 13.09 -3.98
C ALA A 6 1.76 12.64 -2.56
N LEU A 7 2.50 11.68 -2.00
CA LEU A 7 2.36 11.23 -0.62
C LEU A 7 2.65 12.35 0.38
N ALA A 8 3.72 13.13 0.17
CA ALA A 8 4.06 14.23 1.05
C ALA A 8 2.99 15.34 1.05
N SER A 9 2.46 15.68 -0.14
CA SER A 9 1.37 16.66 -0.29
C SER A 9 0.07 16.18 0.38
N LEU A 10 -0.30 14.91 0.17
CA LEU A 10 -1.47 14.29 0.81
C LEU A 10 -1.33 14.29 2.34
N ASN A 11 -0.19 13.83 2.85
CA ASN A 11 0.08 13.81 4.29
C ASN A 11 0.05 15.23 4.87
N PHE A 12 0.61 16.22 4.16
CA PHE A 12 0.58 17.60 4.63
C PHE A 12 -0.86 18.15 4.74
N GLY A 13 -1.70 17.92 3.73
CA GLY A 13 -3.11 18.30 3.76
C GLY A 13 -3.86 17.63 4.92
N GLN A 14 -3.63 16.33 5.10
CA GLN A 14 -4.25 15.57 6.20
C GLN A 14 -3.82 16.07 7.58
N ARG A 15 -2.51 16.29 7.79
CA ARG A 15 -1.98 16.83 9.06
C ARG A 15 -2.49 18.24 9.34
N THR A 16 -2.71 19.04 8.31
CA THR A 16 -3.31 20.38 8.46
C THR A 16 -4.75 20.27 8.95
N ILE A 17 -5.55 19.39 8.36
CA ILE A 17 -6.95 19.16 8.77
C ILE A 17 -7.00 18.61 10.20
N GLU A 18 -6.14 17.65 10.53
CA GLU A 18 -6.02 17.08 11.88
C GLU A 18 -5.71 18.16 12.92
N ALA A 19 -4.68 18.96 12.69
CA ALA A 19 -4.25 20.01 13.62
C ALA A 19 -5.34 21.08 13.82
N VAL A 20 -6.01 21.50 12.74
CA VAL A 20 -7.13 22.45 12.81
C VAL A 20 -8.32 21.85 13.56
N GLY A 21 -8.66 20.59 13.28
CA GLY A 21 -9.75 19.87 13.95
C GLY A 21 -9.52 19.71 15.45
N GLN A 22 -8.32 19.27 15.85
CA GLN A 22 -7.93 19.18 17.26
C GLN A 22 -7.92 20.54 17.95
N GLY A 23 -7.37 21.57 17.29
CA GLY A 23 -7.37 22.93 17.81
C GLY A 23 -8.79 23.45 18.07
N MET A 24 -9.72 23.26 17.13
CA MET A 24 -11.12 23.64 17.30
C MET A 24 -11.80 22.85 18.43
N LEU A 25 -11.54 21.55 18.53
CA LEU A 25 -12.13 20.71 19.57
C LEU A 25 -11.63 21.10 20.97
N LEU A 26 -10.34 21.39 21.11
CA LEU A 26 -9.75 21.87 22.36
C LEU A 26 -10.31 23.24 22.75
N LEU A 27 -10.49 24.15 21.79
CA LEU A 27 -11.13 25.45 22.04
C LEU A 27 -12.57 25.29 22.51
N PHE A 28 -13.36 24.46 21.82
CA PHE A 28 -14.75 24.18 22.18
C PHE A 28 -14.86 23.56 23.58
N THR A 29 -14.11 22.51 23.85
CA THR A 29 -14.13 21.81 25.15
C THR A 29 -13.63 22.70 26.28
N CYS A 30 -12.61 23.52 26.05
CA CYS A 30 -12.14 24.51 27.03
C CYS A 30 -13.25 25.50 27.42
N ILE A 31 -13.99 26.04 26.44
CA ILE A 31 -15.14 26.92 26.71
C ILE A 31 -16.21 26.18 27.51
N SER A 32 -16.59 24.95 27.11
CA SER A 32 -17.58 24.14 27.83
C SER A 32 -17.19 23.83 29.27
N VAL A 33 -15.90 23.62 29.55
CA VAL A 33 -15.40 23.41 30.91
C VAL A 33 -15.57 24.68 31.76
N THR A 34 -15.22 25.85 31.21
CA THR A 34 -15.39 27.12 31.94
C THR A 34 -16.84 27.47 32.24
N GLN A 35 -17.78 26.98 31.43
CA GLN A 35 -19.22 27.16 31.62
C GLN A 35 -19.85 26.09 32.53
N GLY A 36 -19.06 25.14 33.06
CA GLY A 36 -19.53 24.05 33.91
C GLY A 36 -20.29 22.95 33.17
N GLY A 37 -20.28 22.95 31.84
CA GLY A 37 -20.95 21.94 31.01
C GLY A 37 -20.17 20.64 30.83
N MET A 38 -18.86 20.65 31.11
CA MET A 38 -17.96 19.49 31.03
C MET A 38 -16.91 19.57 32.13
N SER A 39 -16.36 18.43 32.56
CA SER A 39 -15.19 18.39 33.43
C SER A 39 -13.88 18.46 32.62
N LEU A 40 -12.78 18.78 33.29
CA LEU A 40 -11.45 18.68 32.68
C LEU A 40 -11.13 17.25 32.20
N GLY A 41 -11.65 16.24 32.91
CA GLY A 41 -11.53 14.83 32.50
C GLY A 41 -12.23 14.54 31.17
N ASP A 42 -13.42 15.10 30.97
CA ASP A 42 -14.18 14.92 29.74
C ASP A 42 -13.48 15.56 28.53
N MET A 43 -12.86 16.74 28.72
CA MET A 43 -12.04 17.38 27.69
C MET A 43 -10.86 16.50 27.26
N VAL A 44 -10.11 15.94 28.21
CA VAL A 44 -8.98 15.05 27.91
C VAL A 44 -9.47 13.76 27.23
N MET A 45 -10.59 13.20 27.69
CA MET A 45 -11.20 12.00 27.10
C MET A 45 -11.63 12.24 25.66
N VAL A 46 -12.30 13.35 25.37
CA VAL A 46 -12.73 13.72 24.01
C VAL A 46 -11.53 13.89 23.08
N ASN A 47 -10.44 14.53 23.54
CA ASN A 47 -9.22 14.66 22.76
C ASN A 47 -8.56 13.29 22.48
N ALA A 48 -8.53 12.40 23.49
CA ALA A 48 -8.00 11.05 23.32
C ALA A 48 -8.82 10.21 22.33
N LEU A 49 -10.16 10.29 22.39
CA LEU A 49 -11.06 9.62 21.46
C LEU A 49 -10.90 10.14 20.03
N LEU A 50 -10.75 11.46 19.85
CA LEU A 50 -10.47 12.04 18.55
C LEU A 50 -9.14 11.50 17.99
N ALA A 51 -8.08 11.48 18.79
CA ALA A 51 -6.78 10.95 18.36
C ALA A 51 -6.87 9.47 17.94
N GLN A 52 -7.62 8.65 18.69
CA GLN A 52 -7.87 7.24 18.34
C GLN A 52 -8.61 7.09 17.00
N LEU A 53 -9.53 7.98 16.69
CA LEU A 53 -10.24 7.99 15.40
C LEU A 53 -9.35 8.46 14.24
N MET A 54 -8.46 9.42 14.48
CA MET A 54 -7.57 9.96 13.45
C MET A 54 -6.44 8.98 13.09
N MET A 55 -5.93 8.21 14.05
CA MET A 55 -4.84 7.24 13.83
C MET A 55 -5.08 6.22 12.69
N PRO A 56 -6.26 5.56 12.55
CA PRO A 56 -6.54 4.71 11.39
C PRO A 56 -6.79 5.51 10.11
N LEU A 57 -7.35 6.71 10.20
CA LEU A 57 -7.59 7.58 9.04
C LEU A 57 -6.29 8.08 8.40
N ASP A 58 -5.25 8.33 9.21
CA ASP A 58 -3.89 8.69 8.79
C ASP A 58 -3.29 7.74 7.77
N HIS A 59 -3.64 6.45 7.86
CA HIS A 59 -3.09 5.42 7.00
C HIS A 59 -4.03 5.07 5.83
N LEU A 60 -5.25 5.62 5.78
CA LEU A 60 -6.27 5.22 4.82
C LEU A 60 -5.85 5.48 3.37
N GLY A 61 -5.24 6.64 3.10
CA GLY A 61 -4.78 6.99 1.76
C GLY A 61 -3.63 6.09 1.28
N ALA A 62 -2.66 5.80 2.15
CA ALA A 62 -1.56 4.89 1.83
C ALA A 62 -2.06 3.45 1.65
N ASN A 63 -2.99 3.01 2.49
CA ASN A 63 -3.61 1.68 2.41
C ASN A 63 -4.40 1.52 1.11
N TYR A 64 -5.18 2.53 0.70
CA TYR A 64 -5.91 2.52 -0.57
C TYR A 64 -4.98 2.35 -1.77
N MET A 65 -3.88 3.12 -1.81
CA MET A 65 -2.91 3.00 -2.89
C MET A 65 -2.20 1.65 -2.88
N GLN A 66 -1.84 1.12 -1.71
CA GLN A 66 -1.23 -0.20 -1.59
C GLN A 66 -2.18 -1.31 -2.06
N LEU A 67 -3.46 -1.24 -1.69
CA LEU A 67 -4.47 -2.19 -2.17
C LEU A 67 -4.61 -2.12 -3.69
N SER A 68 -4.69 -0.90 -4.24
CA SER A 68 -4.77 -0.71 -5.70
C SER A 68 -3.55 -1.28 -6.41
N GLN A 69 -2.35 -1.08 -5.86
CA GLN A 69 -1.12 -1.65 -6.41
C GLN A 69 -1.12 -3.18 -6.31
N GLY A 70 -1.51 -3.75 -5.16
CA GLY A 70 -1.59 -5.20 -4.99
C GLY A 70 -2.55 -5.87 -5.99
N LEU A 71 -3.63 -5.18 -6.37
CA LEU A 71 -4.53 -5.65 -7.45
C LEU A 71 -3.85 -5.64 -8.82
N VAL A 72 -3.04 -4.61 -9.12
CA VAL A 72 -2.25 -4.54 -10.37
C VAL A 72 -1.20 -5.65 -10.41
N ASP A 73 -0.47 -5.83 -9.32
CA ASP A 73 0.58 -6.86 -9.21
C ASP A 73 -0.03 -8.26 -9.33
N GLY A 74 -1.20 -8.50 -8.73
CA GLY A 74 -1.94 -9.76 -8.89
C GLY A 74 -2.34 -10.04 -10.34
N LYS A 75 -2.69 -8.99 -11.10
CA LYS A 75 -2.98 -9.12 -12.54
C LYS A 75 -1.74 -9.46 -13.35
N GLU A 76 -0.58 -8.88 -13.03
CA GLU A 76 0.68 -9.25 -13.68
C GLU A 76 1.08 -10.70 -13.36
N PHE A 77 0.93 -11.13 -12.12
CA PHE A 77 1.19 -12.51 -11.73
C PHE A 77 0.30 -13.50 -12.49
N TYR A 78 -0.99 -13.18 -12.66
CA TYR A 78 -1.90 -13.97 -13.49
C TYR A 78 -1.40 -14.06 -14.94
N ASN A 79 -0.94 -12.95 -15.52
CA ASN A 79 -0.41 -12.97 -16.89
C ASN A 79 0.88 -13.81 -17.00
N MET A 80 1.75 -13.75 -15.99
CA MET A 80 2.98 -14.53 -15.95
C MET A 80 2.70 -16.04 -15.92
N ILE A 81 1.76 -16.50 -15.09
CA ILE A 81 1.36 -17.92 -15.05
C ILE A 81 0.79 -18.39 -16.39
N ASN A 82 0.03 -17.52 -17.08
CA ASN A 82 -0.60 -17.86 -18.35
C ASN A 82 0.31 -17.62 -19.57
N THR A 83 1.55 -17.21 -19.37
CA THR A 83 2.48 -17.00 -20.47
C THR A 83 2.90 -18.35 -21.06
N PRO A 84 2.66 -18.60 -22.37
CA PRO A 84 2.98 -19.89 -22.98
C PRO A 84 4.50 -20.15 -22.96
N THR A 85 4.88 -21.40 -22.71
CA THR A 85 6.28 -21.81 -22.69
C THR A 85 6.88 -21.67 -24.10
N LYS A 86 7.91 -20.81 -24.26
CA LYS A 86 8.52 -20.51 -25.56
C LYS A 86 9.24 -21.72 -26.19
N ILE A 87 9.73 -22.64 -25.37
CA ILE A 87 10.35 -23.91 -25.78
C ILE A 87 9.75 -24.99 -24.89
N ALA A 88 8.89 -25.84 -25.46
CA ALA A 88 8.28 -26.95 -24.76
C ALA A 88 8.83 -28.27 -25.34
N ASP A 89 8.98 -29.28 -24.48
CA ASP A 89 9.35 -30.62 -24.92
C ASP A 89 8.25 -31.22 -25.80
N ARG A 90 8.66 -32.02 -26.78
CA ARG A 90 7.71 -32.80 -27.57
C ARG A 90 7.02 -33.83 -26.67
N PRO A 91 5.75 -34.18 -26.90
CA PRO A 91 5.08 -35.25 -26.17
C PRO A 91 5.91 -36.54 -26.18
N GLY A 92 6.28 -37.04 -25.01
CA GLY A 92 7.09 -38.26 -24.85
C GLY A 92 8.59 -38.08 -25.14
N ALA A 93 9.14 -36.86 -25.06
CA ALA A 93 10.57 -36.63 -25.23
C ALA A 93 11.41 -37.54 -24.31
N PRO A 94 12.28 -38.41 -24.85
CA PRO A 94 13.09 -39.29 -24.03
C PRO A 94 14.19 -38.50 -23.31
N PRO A 95 14.66 -38.96 -22.14
CA PRO A 95 15.81 -38.36 -21.48
C PRO A 95 17.04 -38.38 -22.39
N ILE A 96 17.82 -37.29 -22.40
CA ILE A 96 19.05 -37.23 -23.17
C ILE A 96 20.05 -38.29 -22.65
N ALA A 97 20.53 -39.15 -23.55
CA ALA A 97 21.49 -40.20 -23.23
C ALA A 97 22.87 -39.86 -23.77
N VAL A 98 23.74 -39.27 -22.94
CA VAL A 98 25.08 -38.83 -23.35
C VAL A 98 26.08 -39.98 -23.20
N LYS A 99 26.63 -40.47 -24.32
CA LYS A 99 27.64 -41.55 -24.34
C LYS A 99 29.07 -41.09 -24.62
N LYS A 100 29.25 -40.04 -25.44
CA LYS A 100 30.59 -39.56 -25.89
C LYS A 100 30.81 -38.04 -25.76
N GLY A 101 29.81 -37.27 -25.35
CA GLY A 101 29.97 -35.84 -25.04
C GLY A 101 30.32 -34.92 -26.22
N GLU A 102 30.16 -35.37 -27.46
CA GLU A 102 30.40 -34.56 -28.66
C GLU A 102 29.27 -33.54 -28.86
N VAL A 103 29.64 -32.31 -29.23
CA VAL A 103 28.70 -31.20 -29.47
C VAL A 103 28.90 -30.68 -30.89
N VAL A 104 27.83 -30.64 -31.68
CA VAL A 104 27.83 -30.17 -33.07
C VAL A 104 26.85 -29.03 -33.23
N PHE A 105 27.31 -27.95 -33.86
CA PHE A 105 26.46 -26.84 -34.31
C PHE A 105 26.38 -26.90 -35.83
N ASP A 106 25.18 -27.13 -36.38
CA ASP A 106 24.96 -27.24 -37.82
C ASP A 106 23.88 -26.25 -38.26
N GLY A 107 24.24 -25.31 -39.13
CA GLY A 107 23.32 -24.32 -39.70
C GLY A 107 22.52 -23.48 -38.69
N VAL A 108 23.06 -23.18 -37.51
CA VAL A 108 22.34 -22.46 -36.45
C VAL A 108 22.21 -20.96 -36.77
N HIS A 109 20.99 -20.44 -36.67
CA HIS A 109 20.64 -19.02 -36.78
C HIS A 109 19.80 -18.58 -35.58
N PHE A 110 19.93 -17.31 -35.16
CA PHE A 110 19.30 -16.75 -33.95
C PHE A 110 18.35 -15.60 -34.29
#